data_AF-A0A496WD49-F1
#
_entry.id   AF-A0A496WD49-F1
#
_cell.length_a   1.000
_cell.length_b   1.000
_cell.length_c   1.000
_cell.angle_alpha   90.00
_cell.angle_beta   90.00
_cell.angle_gamma   90.00
#
_symmetry.space_group_name_H-M   'P 1'
#
loop_
_entity.id
_entity.type
_entity.pdbx_description
1 polymer ?
#
loop_
_entity_poly.entity_id
_entity_poly.type
_entity_poly.pdbx_seq_one_letter_code
_entity_poly.pdbx_strand_id
1 'polypeptide(L)'
;AGNGPGEFGSPGGVAVSASGELYVADFYGQRVQHLTSDGQFIEQWGSTAEIGFTSGMFSYPTDVALGADGTLYIADGYNDRVQVFSADGNFERKWGGPFGMNIFGPFNGWFATVTNITLDKQGNLYVADFYNNRVQKFSADGQFLTSLGEKGTGPGQFKYAIAVAVAEDGAVFVADFANKRIQKWQPKQ
;
A
#
# COMPACT_ATOMS: atom_id res chain seq x y z
N ALA A 1 -7.76 -16.78 13.60
CA ALA A 1 -7.77 -16.92 12.13
C ALA A 1 -9.17 -17.36 11.73
N GLY A 2 -9.80 -16.66 10.80
CA GLY A 2 -11.12 -16.99 10.27
C GLY A 2 -11.31 -16.45 8.86
N ASN A 3 -12.28 -16.99 8.14
CA ASN A 3 -12.55 -16.70 6.73
C ASN A 3 -13.93 -16.06 6.51
N GLY A 4 -14.75 -15.96 7.55
CA GLY A 4 -16.06 -15.33 7.51
C GLY A 4 -15.99 -13.80 7.44
N PRO A 5 -17.13 -13.14 7.14
CA PRO A 5 -17.25 -11.68 7.25
C PRO A 5 -16.86 -11.17 8.64
N GLY A 6 -15.96 -10.19 8.72
CA GLY A 6 -15.46 -9.62 9.98
C GLY A 6 -14.43 -10.49 10.72
N GLU A 7 -14.10 -11.66 10.18
CA GLU A 7 -13.00 -12.49 10.68
C GLU A 7 -11.71 -12.18 9.91
N PHE A 8 -10.55 -12.44 10.52
CA PHE A 8 -9.26 -12.18 9.89
C PHE A 8 -8.33 -13.39 9.91
N GLY A 9 -7.63 -13.63 8.80
CA GLY A 9 -6.54 -14.58 8.71
C GLY A 9 -5.26 -14.03 9.35
N SER A 10 -4.86 -12.83 8.92
CA SER A 10 -3.78 -12.03 9.49
C SER A 10 -3.99 -10.57 9.08
N PRO A 11 -4.66 -9.75 9.91
CA PRO A 11 -4.88 -8.35 9.57
C PRO A 11 -3.54 -7.62 9.45
N GLY A 12 -3.38 -6.84 8.39
CA GLY A 12 -2.23 -6.01 8.07
C GLY A 12 -2.56 -4.54 8.28
N GLY A 13 -2.28 -3.72 7.28
CA GLY A 13 -2.55 -2.29 7.31
C GLY A 13 -4.04 -1.94 7.38
N VAL A 14 -4.32 -0.77 7.95
CA VAL A 14 -5.68 -0.24 8.16
C VAL A 14 -5.75 1.23 7.75
N ALA A 15 -6.80 1.57 7.00
CA ALA A 15 -7.22 2.95 6.76
C ALA A 15 -8.52 3.24 7.51
N VAL A 16 -8.70 4.48 7.92
CA VAL A 16 -9.91 4.95 8.62
C VAL A 16 -10.51 6.11 7.83
N SER A 17 -11.79 6.02 7.50
CA SER A 17 -12.51 7.11 6.83
C SER A 17 -12.81 8.27 7.77
N ALA A 18 -13.22 9.41 7.21
CA ALA A 18 -13.66 10.55 8.00
C ALA A 18 -14.90 10.26 8.88
N SER A 19 -15.72 9.27 8.51
CA SER A 19 -16.86 8.79 9.31
C SER A 19 -16.44 7.78 10.40
N GLY A 20 -15.18 7.34 10.42
CA GLY A 20 -14.66 6.36 11.38
C GLY A 20 -14.80 4.90 10.92
N GLU A 21 -15.23 4.65 9.68
CA GLU A 21 -15.26 3.30 9.10
C GLU A 21 -13.84 2.81 8.81
N LEU A 22 -13.63 1.51 8.88
CA LEU A 22 -12.32 0.86 8.84
C LEU A 22 -12.17 0.07 7.55
N TYR A 23 -11.04 0.21 6.87
CA TYR A 23 -10.65 -0.64 5.74
C TYR A 23 -9.39 -1.39 6.15
N VAL A 24 -9.44 -2.71 6.20
CA VAL A 24 -8.36 -3.54 6.76
C VAL A 24 -7.89 -4.53 5.71
N ALA A 25 -6.61 -4.49 5.36
CA ALA A 25 -5.99 -5.52 4.55
C ALA A 25 -5.86 -6.81 5.37
N ASP A 26 -6.36 -7.93 4.86
CA ASP A 26 -6.21 -9.24 5.46
C ASP A 26 -5.20 -10.06 4.65
N PHE A 27 -3.96 -10.08 5.14
CA PHE A 27 -2.80 -10.61 4.44
C PHE A 27 -2.97 -12.09 4.08
N TYR A 28 -3.39 -12.93 5.03
CA TYR A 28 -3.65 -14.35 4.75
C TYR A 28 -5.06 -14.59 4.22
N GLY A 29 -6.01 -13.69 4.50
CA GLY A 29 -7.36 -13.75 3.96
C GLY A 29 -7.47 -13.41 2.47
N GLN A 30 -6.42 -12.87 1.84
CA GLN A 30 -6.39 -12.48 0.42
C GLN A 30 -7.48 -11.45 0.05
N ARG A 31 -7.82 -10.59 1.01
CA ARG A 31 -8.93 -9.64 0.90
C ARG A 31 -8.65 -8.33 1.62
N VAL A 32 -9.40 -7.30 1.30
CA VAL A 32 -9.55 -6.09 2.12
C VAL A 32 -10.99 -6.05 2.60
N GLN A 33 -11.21 -5.80 3.89
CA GLN A 33 -12.55 -5.73 4.49
C GLN A 33 -12.87 -4.30 4.91
N HIS A 34 -14.08 -3.84 4.59
CA HIS A 34 -14.67 -2.60 5.08
C HIS A 34 -15.58 -2.91 6.26
N LEU A 35 -15.38 -2.19 7.35
CA LEU A 35 -16.11 -2.34 8.59
C LEU A 35 -16.63 -0.98 9.04
N THR A 36 -17.72 -1.02 9.79
CA THR A 36 -18.20 0.09 10.62
C THR A 36 -17.17 0.46 11.71
N SER A 37 -17.36 1.62 12.34
CA SER A 37 -16.48 2.11 13.42
C SER A 37 -16.47 1.21 14.67
N ASP A 38 -17.50 0.40 14.88
CA ASP A 38 -17.60 -0.60 15.95
C ASP A 38 -17.18 -2.01 15.49
N GLY A 39 -16.64 -2.14 14.28
CA GLY A 39 -16.02 -3.36 13.76
C GLY A 39 -16.99 -4.36 13.12
N GLN A 40 -18.25 -4.00 12.89
CA GLN A 40 -19.18 -4.82 12.12
C GLN A 40 -18.83 -4.79 10.63
N PHE A 41 -18.85 -5.95 9.98
CA PHE A 41 -18.59 -6.10 8.55
C PHE A 41 -19.63 -5.39 7.68
N ILE A 42 -19.15 -4.72 6.63
CA ILE A 42 -19.97 -4.10 5.58
C ILE A 42 -19.79 -4.86 4.27
N GLU A 43 -18.57 -4.85 3.73
CA GLU A 43 -18.23 -5.48 2.45
C GLU A 43 -16.73 -5.84 2.35
N GLN A 44 -16.33 -6.48 1.24
CA GLN A 44 -14.93 -6.84 0.99
C GLN A 44 -14.55 -6.83 -0.50
N TRP A 45 -13.24 -6.71 -0.74
CA TRP A 45 -12.58 -6.90 -2.04
C TRP A 45 -11.65 -8.11 -2.00
N GLY A 46 -11.46 -8.77 -3.15
CA GLY A 46 -10.62 -9.97 -3.26
C GLY A 46 -11.38 -11.28 -3.04
N SER A 47 -10.66 -12.39 -3.22
CA SER A 47 -11.21 -13.74 -3.09
C SER A 47 -10.69 -14.38 -1.81
N THR A 48 -11.58 -14.61 -0.85
CA THR A 48 -11.21 -15.13 0.47
C THR A 48 -10.38 -16.42 0.35
N ALA A 49 -9.19 -16.40 0.95
CA ALA A 49 -8.25 -17.52 1.00
C ALA A 49 -7.78 -18.04 -0.39
N GLU A 50 -7.98 -17.28 -1.46
CA GLU A 50 -7.52 -17.62 -2.80
C GLU A 50 -6.55 -16.55 -3.32
N ILE A 51 -5.30 -16.96 -3.56
CA ILE A 51 -4.32 -16.09 -4.18
C ILE A 51 -4.75 -15.83 -5.63
N GLY A 52 -4.82 -14.56 -6.02
CA GLY A 52 -5.17 -14.17 -7.38
C GLY A 52 -4.24 -13.12 -7.97
N PHE A 53 -4.15 -13.15 -9.30
CA PHE A 53 -3.22 -12.35 -10.10
C PHE A 53 -3.95 -11.40 -11.05
N THR A 54 -5.26 -11.59 -11.23
CA THR A 54 -6.12 -10.75 -12.07
C THR A 54 -6.52 -9.47 -11.34
N SER A 55 -7.14 -8.53 -12.05
CA SER A 55 -7.68 -7.31 -11.43
C SER A 55 -8.79 -7.67 -10.44
N GLY A 56 -8.83 -7.02 -9.28
CA GLY A 56 -9.83 -7.30 -8.25
C GLY A 56 -9.48 -8.46 -7.30
N MET A 57 -8.46 -9.26 -7.62
CA MET A 57 -7.94 -10.30 -6.73
C MET A 57 -6.57 -9.90 -6.16
N PHE A 58 -6.18 -10.47 -5.02
CA PHE A 58 -4.96 -10.13 -4.32
C PHE A 58 -4.05 -11.33 -4.09
N SER A 59 -2.76 -11.04 -3.93
CA SER A 59 -1.74 -11.94 -3.42
C SER A 59 -1.08 -11.23 -2.25
N TYR A 60 -1.50 -11.64 -1.05
CA TYR A 60 -1.03 -11.14 0.23
C TYR A 60 -1.07 -9.60 0.32
N PRO A 61 -2.27 -8.99 0.32
CA PRO A 61 -2.39 -7.56 0.42
C PRO A 61 -1.83 -7.10 1.77
N THR A 62 -0.96 -6.09 1.75
CA THR A 62 -0.20 -5.65 2.93
C THR A 62 -0.83 -4.44 3.60
N ASP A 63 -1.44 -3.57 2.81
CA ASP A 63 -1.91 -2.26 3.28
C ASP A 63 -3.01 -1.70 2.37
N VAL A 64 -3.74 -0.71 2.90
CA VAL A 64 -4.78 0.04 2.20
C VAL A 64 -4.71 1.51 2.61
N ALA A 65 -4.83 2.40 1.63
CA ALA A 65 -4.97 3.84 1.84
C ALA A 65 -6.28 4.35 1.21
N LEU A 66 -6.86 5.39 1.82
CA LEU A 66 -8.14 5.96 1.41
C LEU A 66 -7.97 7.40 0.93
N GLY A 67 -8.40 7.69 -0.29
CA GLY A 67 -8.50 9.02 -0.85
C GLY A 67 -9.63 9.84 -0.22
N ALA A 68 -9.55 11.17 -0.33
CA ALA A 68 -10.58 12.06 0.23
C ALA A 68 -11.98 11.89 -0.41
N ASP A 69 -12.02 11.34 -1.61
CA ASP A 69 -13.22 10.98 -2.38
C ASP A 69 -13.71 9.55 -2.12
N GLY A 70 -13.06 8.81 -1.21
CA GLY A 70 -13.37 7.41 -0.92
C GLY A 70 -12.68 6.40 -1.83
N THR A 71 -11.83 6.84 -2.76
CA THR A 71 -11.03 5.92 -3.59
C THR A 71 -10.08 5.10 -2.72
N LEU A 72 -10.06 3.78 -2.94
CA LEU A 72 -9.20 2.86 -2.22
C LEU A 72 -7.94 2.55 -3.04
N TYR A 73 -6.78 2.64 -2.39
CA TYR A 73 -5.49 2.26 -2.94
C TYR A 73 -4.93 1.09 -2.13
N ILE A 74 -4.84 -0.09 -2.75
CA ILE A 74 -4.48 -1.33 -2.07
C ILE A 74 -3.08 -1.76 -2.50
N ALA A 75 -2.23 -2.00 -1.49
CA ALA A 75 -0.92 -2.60 -1.65
C ALA A 75 -1.08 -4.11 -1.85
N ASP A 76 -1.07 -4.55 -3.10
CA ASP A 76 -1.14 -5.96 -3.47
C ASP A 76 0.28 -6.54 -3.46
N GLY A 77 0.78 -6.76 -2.24
CA GLY A 77 2.20 -6.78 -1.93
C GLY A 77 2.99 -7.84 -2.68
N TYR A 78 2.46 -9.06 -2.81
CA TYR A 78 3.15 -10.17 -3.48
C TYR A 78 2.81 -10.28 -4.98
N ASN A 79 1.97 -9.38 -5.49
CA ASN A 79 1.82 -9.14 -6.92
C ASN A 79 2.64 -7.93 -7.40
N ASP A 80 3.45 -7.33 -6.52
CA ASP A 80 4.33 -6.19 -6.83
C ASP A 80 3.59 -5.04 -7.52
N ARG A 81 2.39 -4.72 -7.03
CA ARG A 81 1.51 -3.72 -7.64
C ARG A 81 0.65 -2.97 -6.63
N VAL A 82 0.11 -1.86 -7.09
CA VAL A 82 -0.99 -1.14 -6.44
C VAL A 82 -2.25 -1.36 -7.27
N GLN A 83 -3.38 -1.62 -6.61
CA GLN A 83 -4.70 -1.65 -7.24
C GLN A 83 -5.59 -0.55 -6.67
N VAL A 84 -6.42 0.05 -7.54
CA VAL A 84 -7.29 1.17 -7.19
C VAL A 84 -8.75 0.78 -7.41
N PHE A 85 -9.58 1.10 -6.42
CA PHE A 85 -11.01 0.86 -6.46
C PHE A 85 -11.77 2.15 -6.17
N SER A 86 -12.90 2.32 -6.84
CA SER A 86 -13.81 3.44 -6.58
C SER A 86 -14.41 3.34 -5.16
N ALA A 87 -15.02 4.43 -4.68
CA ALA A 87 -15.76 4.41 -3.42
C ALA A 87 -16.93 3.41 -3.43
N ASP A 88 -17.50 3.12 -4.61
CA ASP A 88 -18.53 2.08 -4.81
C ASP A 88 -17.94 0.66 -4.93
N GLY A 89 -16.63 0.50 -4.69
CA GLY A 89 -15.95 -0.79 -4.67
C GLY A 89 -15.59 -1.36 -6.04
N ASN A 90 -15.72 -0.61 -7.14
CA ASN A 90 -15.39 -1.10 -8.48
C ASN A 90 -13.89 -0.98 -8.77
N PHE A 91 -13.28 -2.03 -9.35
CA PHE A 91 -11.89 -1.95 -9.82
C PHE A 91 -11.76 -0.89 -10.92
N GLU A 92 -10.79 0.01 -10.78
CA GLU A 92 -10.54 1.05 -11.78
C GLU A 92 -9.22 0.86 -12.54
N ARG A 93 -8.12 0.64 -11.81
CA ARG A 93 -6.78 0.56 -12.41
C ARG A 93 -5.77 -0.13 -11.50
N LYS A 94 -4.61 -0.44 -12.07
CA LYS A 94 -3.44 -0.96 -11.37
C LYS A 94 -2.16 -0.61 -12.09
N TRP A 95 -1.06 -0.52 -11.36
CA TRP A 95 0.30 -0.36 -11.90
C TRP A 95 1.32 -1.08 -11.03
N GLY A 96 2.49 -1.37 -11.61
CA GLY A 96 3.54 -2.15 -10.94
C GLY A 96 4.32 -3.04 -11.92
N GLY A 97 5.06 -4.00 -11.35
CA GLY A 97 5.88 -4.97 -12.09
C GLY A 97 5.08 -6.08 -12.79
N PRO A 98 5.75 -7.05 -13.44
CA PRO A 98 5.12 -8.05 -14.30
C PRO A 98 4.21 -8.99 -13.49
N PHE A 99 2.93 -8.72 -13.66
CA PHE A 99 1.78 -9.34 -13.01
C PHE A 99 1.90 -10.87 -12.89
N GLY A 100 2.24 -11.36 -11.70
CA GLY A 100 2.16 -12.78 -11.35
C GLY A 100 3.35 -13.66 -11.74
N MET A 101 4.53 -13.10 -12.01
CA MET A 101 5.72 -13.89 -12.39
C MET A 101 6.91 -13.80 -11.43
N ASN A 102 6.77 -13.14 -10.27
CA ASN A 102 7.87 -12.95 -9.30
C ASN A 102 9.15 -12.37 -9.92
N ILE A 103 8.98 -11.54 -10.95
CA ILE A 103 10.08 -10.79 -11.58
C ILE A 103 10.04 -9.40 -10.96
N PHE A 104 10.98 -9.16 -10.06
CA PHE A 104 11.10 -7.87 -9.39
C PHE A 104 11.50 -6.78 -10.39
N GLY A 105 10.83 -5.63 -10.32
CA GLY A 105 11.10 -4.51 -11.19
C GLY A 105 12.09 -3.52 -10.60
N PRO A 106 13.28 -3.31 -11.20
CA PRO A 106 14.21 -2.28 -10.75
C PRO A 106 13.82 -0.87 -11.21
N PHE A 107 12.92 -0.78 -12.20
CA PHE A 107 12.57 0.47 -12.86
C PHE A 107 11.60 1.31 -12.03
N ASN A 108 11.62 2.62 -12.26
CA ASN A 108 10.65 3.54 -11.69
C ASN A 108 9.24 3.14 -12.13
N GLY A 109 8.30 3.12 -11.18
CA GLY A 109 6.94 2.65 -11.38
C GLY A 109 6.73 1.15 -11.28
N TRP A 110 7.80 0.36 -11.12
CA TRP A 110 7.72 -1.05 -10.79
C TRP A 110 8.18 -1.28 -9.35
N PHE A 111 7.73 -2.37 -8.75
CA PHE A 111 7.99 -2.70 -7.35
C PHE A 111 8.71 -4.04 -7.20
N ALA A 112 9.31 -4.22 -6.03
CA ALA A 112 9.81 -5.45 -5.49
C ALA A 112 9.26 -5.57 -4.05
N THR A 113 8.03 -6.05 -3.97
CA THR A 113 7.13 -6.12 -2.82
C THR A 113 6.69 -4.75 -2.30
N VAL A 114 5.39 -4.48 -2.46
CA VAL A 114 4.75 -3.30 -1.88
C VAL A 114 4.32 -3.62 -0.45
N THR A 115 4.79 -2.84 0.52
CA THR A 115 4.54 -3.12 1.95
C THR A 115 3.63 -2.11 2.64
N ASN A 116 3.61 -0.86 2.15
CA ASN A 116 2.81 0.21 2.73
C ASN A 116 2.54 1.29 1.68
N ILE A 117 1.37 1.92 1.79
CA ILE A 117 0.95 3.05 0.96
C ILE A 117 0.39 4.14 1.87
N THR A 118 0.75 5.39 1.60
CA THR A 118 0.13 6.57 2.21
C THR A 118 -0.11 7.64 1.17
N LEU A 119 -1.04 8.54 1.43
CA LEU A 119 -1.32 9.71 0.60
C LEU A 119 -0.74 10.98 1.23
N ASP A 120 -0.31 11.93 0.41
CA ASP A 120 -0.14 13.34 0.82
C ASP A 120 -1.45 14.13 0.66
N LYS A 121 -1.47 15.39 1.10
CA LYS A 121 -2.69 16.23 1.01
C LYS A 121 -3.15 16.52 -0.42
N GLN A 122 -2.26 16.37 -1.40
CA GLN A 122 -2.59 16.55 -2.81
C GLN A 122 -3.09 15.25 -3.44
N GLY A 123 -3.19 14.16 -2.67
CA GLY A 123 -3.61 12.85 -3.14
C GLY A 123 -2.52 12.09 -3.88
N ASN A 124 -1.25 12.51 -3.78
CA ASN A 124 -0.16 11.71 -4.31
C ASN A 124 0.17 10.56 -3.38
N LEU A 125 0.44 9.40 -3.97
CA LEU A 125 0.79 8.19 -3.24
C LEU A 125 2.28 8.16 -2.96
N TYR A 126 2.63 7.74 -1.75
CA TYR A 126 3.97 7.30 -1.38
C TYR A 126 3.90 5.81 -1.07
N VAL A 127 4.74 5.04 -1.74
CA VAL A 127 4.68 3.58 -1.74
C VAL A 127 6.03 3.02 -1.29
N ALA A 128 6.04 2.23 -0.23
CA ALA A 128 7.23 1.55 0.27
C ALA A 128 7.57 0.32 -0.60
N ASP A 129 8.69 0.40 -1.30
CA ASP A 129 9.19 -0.60 -2.26
C ASP A 129 10.33 -1.40 -1.61
N PHE A 130 9.92 -2.45 -0.88
CA PHE A 130 10.70 -3.05 0.20
C PHE A 130 12.05 -3.58 -0.27
N TYR A 131 12.06 -4.47 -1.26
CA TYR A 131 13.30 -5.09 -1.73
C TYR A 131 14.14 -4.19 -2.62
N ASN A 132 13.55 -3.14 -3.21
CA ASN A 132 14.30 -2.12 -3.94
C ASN A 132 14.93 -1.06 -3.03
N ASN A 133 14.64 -1.08 -1.72
CA ASN A 133 15.22 -0.17 -0.73
C ASN A 133 14.94 1.31 -1.07
N ARG A 134 13.71 1.61 -1.47
CA ARG A 134 13.28 2.96 -1.84
C ARG A 134 11.82 3.18 -1.47
N VAL A 135 11.42 4.44 -1.48
CA VAL A 135 10.02 4.85 -1.50
C VAL A 135 9.76 5.54 -2.82
N GLN A 136 8.66 5.19 -3.48
CA GLN A 136 8.27 5.81 -4.75
C GLN A 136 7.04 6.69 -4.56
N LYS A 137 7.05 7.86 -5.21
CA LYS A 137 5.93 8.80 -5.22
C LYS A 137 5.21 8.73 -6.57
N PHE A 138 3.88 8.67 -6.53
CA PHE A 138 3.00 8.64 -7.69
C PHE A 138 1.91 9.68 -7.57
N SER A 139 1.38 10.15 -8.70
CA SER A 139 0.11 10.84 -8.73
C SER A 139 -1.06 9.88 -8.48
N ALA A 140 -2.25 10.43 -8.20
CA ALA A 140 -3.47 9.66 -7.93
C ALA A 140 -3.90 8.72 -9.08
N ASP A 141 -3.49 9.02 -10.32
CA ASP A 141 -3.72 8.20 -11.52
C ASP A 141 -2.62 7.17 -11.78
N GLY A 142 -1.59 7.10 -10.92
CA GLY A 142 -0.53 6.09 -10.97
C GLY A 142 0.68 6.47 -11.81
N GLN A 143 0.83 7.74 -12.23
CA GLN A 143 2.05 8.18 -12.89
C GLN A 143 3.20 8.30 -11.89
N PHE A 144 4.36 7.76 -12.23
CA PHE A 144 5.56 7.91 -11.42
C PHE A 144 6.01 9.38 -11.41
N LEU A 145 6.21 9.94 -10.21
CA LEU A 145 6.66 11.32 -10.04
C LEU A 145 8.13 11.37 -9.62
N THR A 146 8.49 10.65 -8.56
CA THR A 146 9.85 10.63 -8.04
C THR A 146 10.09 9.42 -7.13
N SER A 147 11.33 9.22 -6.69
CA SER A 147 11.70 8.20 -5.71
C SER A 147 12.70 8.74 -4.71
N LEU A 148 12.64 8.21 -3.50
CA LEU A 148 13.52 8.53 -2.39
C LEU A 148 14.31 7.26 -2.00
N GLY A 149 15.62 7.43 -1.93
CA GLY A 149 16.56 6.45 -1.41
C GLY A 149 16.98 5.33 -2.35
N GLU A 150 18.02 4.65 -1.89
CA GLU A 150 18.74 3.58 -2.55
C GLU A 150 19.30 2.63 -1.47
N LYS A 151 19.78 1.45 -1.87
CA LYS A 151 20.35 0.48 -0.91
C LYS A 151 21.58 1.03 -0.19
N GLY A 152 21.57 1.01 1.14
CA GLY A 152 22.75 1.37 1.95
C GLY A 152 22.44 1.67 3.42
N THR A 153 23.39 2.30 4.10
CA THR A 153 23.32 2.62 5.54
C THR A 153 23.54 4.10 5.85
N GLY A 154 23.93 4.90 4.86
CA GLY A 154 24.15 6.34 5.00
C GLY A 154 22.84 7.15 5.03
N PRO A 155 22.92 8.47 5.25
CA PRO A 155 21.78 9.37 5.08
C PRO A 155 21.19 9.25 3.68
N GLY A 156 19.87 9.12 3.63
CA GLY A 156 19.12 8.95 2.39
C GLY A 156 19.19 7.56 1.77
N GLN A 157 19.90 6.61 2.38
CA GLN A 157 19.94 5.21 1.94
C GLN A 157 19.11 4.32 2.88
N PHE A 158 18.53 3.25 2.35
CA PHE A 158 17.68 2.32 3.10
C PHE A 158 18.18 0.87 3.01
N LYS A 159 17.76 0.08 3.98
CA LYS A 159 17.83 -1.37 3.96
C LYS A 159 16.45 -1.90 4.34
N TYR A 160 15.68 -2.25 3.32
CA TYR A 160 14.28 -2.65 3.40
C TYR A 160 13.36 -1.53 3.95
N ALA A 161 13.05 -0.54 3.11
CA ALA A 161 12.07 0.48 3.45
C ALA A 161 10.69 -0.16 3.56
N ILE A 162 10.13 -0.25 4.78
CA ILE A 162 8.92 -1.05 5.06
C ILE A 162 7.65 -0.21 5.22
N ALA A 163 7.79 1.05 5.62
CA ALA A 163 6.67 1.94 5.83
C ALA A 163 7.07 3.38 5.53
N VAL A 164 6.10 4.17 5.08
CA VAL A 164 6.24 5.59 4.84
C VAL A 164 5.04 6.33 5.45
N ALA A 165 5.31 7.48 6.07
CA ALA A 165 4.29 8.41 6.51
C ALA A 165 4.62 9.80 5.95
N VAL A 166 3.60 10.56 5.58
CA VAL A 166 3.74 11.95 5.12
C VAL A 166 3.02 12.86 6.09
N ALA A 167 3.72 13.86 6.60
CA ALA A 167 3.17 14.85 7.50
C ALA A 167 2.50 15.99 6.74
N GLU A 168 1.69 16.76 7.46
CA GLU A 168 0.94 17.91 6.94
C GLU A 168 1.82 19.01 6.33
N ASP A 169 3.08 19.11 6.72
CA ASP A 169 4.06 20.06 6.18
C ASP A 169 4.81 19.51 4.95
N GLY A 170 4.46 18.30 4.49
CA GLY A 170 5.11 17.59 3.40
C GLY A 170 6.37 16.81 3.81
N ALA A 171 6.73 16.79 5.11
CA ALA A 171 7.83 15.95 5.56
C ALA A 171 7.50 14.47 5.38
N VAL A 172 8.44 13.70 4.86
CA VAL A 172 8.30 12.27 4.59
C VAL A 172 9.13 11.50 5.61
N PHE A 173 8.52 10.56 6.31
CA PHE A 173 9.19 9.68 7.28
C PHE A 173 9.20 8.27 6.73
N VAL A 174 10.37 7.64 6.70
CA VAL A 174 10.54 6.27 6.20
C VAL A 174 11.07 5.38 7.30
N ALA A 175 10.39 4.25 7.54
CA ALA A 175 10.85 3.19 8.41
C ALA A 175 11.88 2.32 7.66
N ASP A 176 13.14 2.52 8.01
CA ASP A 176 14.29 1.84 7.44
C ASP A 176 14.58 0.56 8.25
N PHE A 177 13.82 -0.49 7.93
CA PHE A 177 13.59 -1.65 8.79
C PHE A 177 14.88 -2.32 9.26
N ALA A 178 15.77 -2.70 8.34
CA ALA A 178 16.97 -3.45 8.71
C ALA A 178 18.11 -2.57 9.20
N ASN A 179 18.06 -1.25 8.96
CA ASN A 179 18.95 -0.29 9.62
C ASN A 179 18.41 0.18 10.99
N LYS A 180 17.21 -0.27 11.40
CA LYS A 180 16.61 -0.03 12.72
C LYS A 180 16.46 1.45 13.06
N ARG A 181 16.04 2.26 12.08
CA ARG A 181 15.90 3.71 12.23
C ARG A 181 14.70 4.24 11.45
N ILE A 182 14.31 5.46 11.79
CA ILE A 182 13.43 6.28 10.96
C ILE A 182 14.30 7.37 10.31
N GLN A 183 14.08 7.63 9.02
CA GLN A 183 14.66 8.79 8.36
C GLN A 183 13.57 9.78 7.97
N LYS A 184 13.81 11.06 8.27
CA LYS A 184 12.98 12.18 7.86
C LYS A 184 13.58 12.84 6.62
N TRP A 185 12.73 13.11 5.64
CA TRP A 185 13.04 13.88 4.44
C TRP A 185 12.13 15.10 4.38
N GLN A 186 12.70 16.24 3.98
CA GLN A 186 11.92 17.42 3.63
C GLN A 186 12.15 17.67 2.13
N PRO A 187 11.20 17.30 1.25
CA PRO A 187 11.28 17.66 -0.15
C PRO A 187 11.41 19.18 -0.26
N LYS A 188 12.37 19.67 -1.06
CA LYS A 188 12.40 21.10 -1.38
C LYS A 188 11.17 21.41 -2.23
N GLN A 189 10.44 22.46 -1.84
CA GLN A 189 9.31 23.00 -2.62
C GLN A 189 9.79 23.44 -4.01
#